data_AF-K2EIY9-F1
#
_entry.id   AF-K2EIY9-F1
#
_cell.length_a   1.000
_cell.length_b   1.000
_cell.length_c   1.000
_cell.angle_alpha   90.00
_cell.angle_beta   90.00
_cell.angle_gamma   90.00
#
_symmetry.space_group_name_H-M   'P 1'
#
loop_
_entity.id
_entity.type
_entity.pdbx_description
1 polymer ?
#
loop_
_entity_poly.entity_id
_entity_poly.type
_entity_poly.pdbx_seq_one_letter_code
_entity_poly.pdbx_strand_id
1 'polypeptide(L)'
;MEEIPKILLKSLGKQYTLKKSVSISGQTPFISNHQTKMIIRPANSGIRFICANNKLKSTIEVNCKNTTSANGESTTLIGNKKTTVKTVEHLLSALSGLGINACEIELIGSNQVPVPDTSSEIFTNKLIIYKI
;
A
#
# COMPACT_ATOMS: atom_id res chain seq x y z
N MET A 1 7.38 20.23 -24.79
CA MET A 1 6.43 19.19 -24.37
C MET A 1 6.96 17.89 -24.93
N GLU A 2 7.65 17.08 -24.12
CA GLU A 2 8.14 15.78 -24.58
C GLU A 2 6.93 14.86 -24.81
N GLU A 3 6.84 14.27 -26.01
CA GLU A 3 5.83 13.27 -26.31
C GLU A 3 6.04 12.04 -25.42
N ILE A 4 5.01 11.68 -24.66
CA ILE A 4 5.02 10.46 -23.85
C ILE A 4 5.19 9.26 -24.81
N PRO A 5 6.19 8.39 -24.61
CA PRO A 5 6.45 7.28 -25.52
C PRO A 5 5.20 6.43 -25.75
N LYS A 6 4.91 6.06 -27.00
CA LYS A 6 3.74 5.23 -27.37
C LYS A 6 3.68 3.89 -26.63
N ILE A 7 4.81 3.39 -26.13
CA ILE A 7 4.90 2.22 -25.24
C ILE A 7 4.22 2.48 -23.89
N LEU A 8 4.41 3.67 -23.29
CA LEU A 8 3.70 4.06 -22.06
C LEU A 8 2.19 4.12 -22.31
N LEU A 9 1.77 4.71 -23.44
CA LEU A 9 0.37 4.79 -23.88
C LEU A 9 -0.29 3.42 -24.09
N LYS A 10 0.45 2.39 -24.52
CA LYS A 10 -0.08 1.03 -24.68
C LYS A 10 -0.32 0.31 -23.34
N SER A 11 0.36 0.73 -22.28
CA SER A 11 0.16 0.23 -20.91
C SER A 11 -0.88 1.03 -20.12
N LEU A 12 -1.14 2.27 -20.54
CA LEU A 12 -2.13 3.18 -19.96
C LEU A 12 -3.53 2.59 -20.14
N GLY A 13 -3.98 1.83 -19.14
CA GLY A 13 -5.28 1.16 -19.10
C GLY A 13 -5.21 -0.31 -18.68
N LYS A 14 -4.04 -0.95 -18.71
CA LYS A 14 -3.88 -2.32 -18.21
C LYS A 14 -3.73 -2.34 -16.70
N GLN A 15 -4.61 -3.08 -16.03
CA GLN A 15 -4.55 -3.33 -14.60
C GLN A 15 -3.66 -4.55 -14.35
N TYR A 16 -2.67 -4.40 -13.49
CA TYR A 16 -1.77 -5.44 -13.04
C TYR A 16 -1.98 -5.63 -11.54
N THR A 17 -2.37 -6.85 -11.19
CA THR A 17 -2.84 -7.23 -9.87
C THR A 17 -2.16 -8.52 -9.43
N LEU A 18 -2.46 -8.98 -8.21
CA LEU A 18 -1.94 -10.24 -7.67
C LEU A 18 -2.75 -11.44 -8.19
N LYS A 19 -2.12 -12.62 -8.29
CA LYS A 19 -2.80 -13.89 -8.61
C LYS A 19 -3.73 -14.37 -7.49
N LYS A 20 -3.31 -14.16 -6.24
CA LYS A 20 -4.03 -14.55 -5.02
C LYS A 20 -3.63 -13.64 -3.87
N SER A 21 -4.43 -13.65 -2.80
CA SER A 21 -4.17 -12.83 -1.62
C SER A 21 -2.87 -13.22 -0.92
N VAL A 22 -2.18 -12.21 -0.36
CA VAL A 22 -0.94 -12.36 0.42
C VAL A 22 -1.15 -11.78 1.81
N SER A 23 -0.61 -12.42 2.85
CA SER A 23 -0.62 -11.88 4.21
C SER A 23 0.78 -11.70 4.75
N ILE A 24 1.01 -10.55 5.38
CA ILE A 24 2.27 -10.17 6.01
C ILE A 24 1.93 -9.61 7.40
N SER A 25 2.58 -10.13 8.44
CA SER A 25 2.45 -9.61 9.80
C SER A 25 3.80 -9.12 10.27
N GLY A 26 3.83 -8.02 11.01
CA GLY A 26 5.07 -7.48 11.56
C GLY A 26 4.83 -6.35 12.54
N GLN A 27 5.91 -5.92 13.18
CA GLN A 27 5.91 -4.73 14.03
C GLN A 27 5.75 -3.48 13.18
N THR A 28 5.24 -2.42 13.81
CA THR A 28 5.08 -1.10 13.19
C THR A 28 6.04 -0.11 13.83
N PRO A 29 6.61 0.84 13.07
CA PRO A 29 7.36 1.93 13.68
C PRO A 29 6.42 2.81 14.51
N PHE A 30 6.99 3.59 15.44
CA PHE A 30 6.28 4.59 16.25
C PHE A 30 5.27 4.08 17.30
N ILE A 31 4.85 2.81 17.28
CA ILE A 31 4.02 2.22 18.35
C ILE A 31 4.69 0.96 18.89
N SER A 32 5.25 1.07 20.10
CA SER A 32 5.87 -0.06 20.81
C SER A 32 4.86 -1.18 21.04
N ASN A 33 5.31 -2.43 20.86
CA ASN A 33 4.54 -3.66 21.10
C ASN A 33 3.25 -3.83 20.27
N HIS A 34 3.04 -3.03 19.22
CA HIS A 34 1.94 -3.26 18.26
C HIS A 34 2.41 -4.09 17.07
N GLN A 35 1.59 -5.09 16.71
CA GLN A 35 1.72 -5.82 15.46
C GLN A 35 0.57 -5.48 14.53
N THR A 36 0.87 -5.31 13.26
CA THR A 36 -0.15 -5.19 12.21
C THR A 36 -0.11 -6.40 11.32
N LYS A 37 -1.28 -7.01 11.11
CA LYS A 37 -1.50 -7.96 10.05
C LYS A 37 -2.01 -7.21 8.83
N MET A 38 -1.26 -7.30 7.75
CA MET A 38 -1.60 -6.79 6.44
C MET A 38 -2.06 -7.93 5.54
N ILE A 39 -3.16 -7.71 4.81
CA ILE A 39 -3.68 -8.62 3.79
C ILE A 39 -3.82 -7.85 2.48
N ILE A 40 -3.09 -8.28 1.47
CA ILE A 40 -3.10 -7.68 0.14
C ILE A 40 -3.92 -8.59 -0.78
N ARG A 41 -5.01 -8.08 -1.34
CA ARG A 41 -5.92 -8.81 -2.23
C ARG A 41 -5.85 -8.26 -3.65
N PRO A 42 -6.07 -9.12 -4.66
CA PRO A 42 -6.26 -8.64 -6.02
C PRO A 42 -7.45 -7.66 -6.07
N ALA A 43 -7.29 -6.56 -6.81
CA ALA A 43 -8.39 -5.66 -7.13
C ALA A 43 -8.52 -5.49 -8.65
N ASN A 44 -9.67 -4.94 -9.06
CA ASN A 44 -9.97 -4.63 -10.46
C ASN A 44 -9.56 -3.20 -10.85
N SER A 45 -9.21 -2.35 -9.88
CA SER A 45 -8.78 -0.98 -10.13
C SER A 45 -8.07 -0.39 -8.92
N GLY A 46 -6.94 0.28 -9.20
CA GLY A 46 -6.25 1.15 -8.26
C GLY A 46 -5.75 0.47 -6.99
N ILE A 47 -4.99 1.22 -6.20
CA ILE A 47 -4.51 0.76 -4.89
C ILE A 47 -5.35 1.44 -3.81
N ARG A 48 -5.87 0.66 -2.86
CA ARG A 48 -6.64 1.20 -1.74
C ARG A 48 -6.32 0.49 -0.43
N PHE A 49 -6.24 1.26 0.65
CA PHE A 49 -6.11 0.75 2.00
C PHE A 49 -7.48 0.62 2.65
N ILE A 50 -7.69 -0.47 3.39
CA ILE A 50 -8.89 -0.73 4.18
C ILE A 50 -8.44 -0.85 5.64
N CYS A 51 -8.85 0.11 6.46
CA CYS A 51 -8.53 0.12 7.89
C CYS A 51 -9.81 -0.05 8.70
N ALA A 52 -9.78 -0.92 9.70
CA ALA A 52 -10.84 -1.05 10.68
C ALA A 52 -10.45 -0.26 11.94
N ASN A 53 -11.23 0.76 12.28
CA ASN A 53 -11.13 1.42 13.59
C ASN A 53 -12.51 1.36 14.26
N ASN A 54 -12.58 0.81 15.48
CA ASN A 54 -13.73 0.87 16.38
C ASN A 54 -15.11 0.75 15.69
N LYS A 55 -15.32 -0.37 14.96
CA LYS A 55 -16.56 -0.78 14.26
C LYS A 55 -16.82 -0.19 12.87
N LEU A 56 -16.00 0.73 12.36
CA LEU A 56 -16.13 1.26 11.00
C LEU A 56 -14.92 0.87 10.13
N LYS A 57 -15.20 0.24 8.98
CA LYS A 57 -14.21 0.10 7.91
C LYS A 57 -14.14 1.40 7.14
N SER A 58 -12.94 1.96 7.01
CA SER A 58 -12.64 3.13 6.19
C SER A 58 -11.73 2.72 5.06
N THR A 59 -12.04 3.19 3.85
CA THR A 59 -11.25 2.94 2.64
C THR A 59 -10.56 4.22 2.22
N ILE A 60 -9.27 4.14 1.93
CA ILE A 60 -8.45 5.25 1.44
C ILE A 60 -7.82 4.84 0.12
N GLU A 61 -8.16 5.53 -0.95
CA GLU A 61 -7.48 5.37 -2.23
C GLU A 61 -6.08 5.98 -2.18
N VAL A 62 -5.11 5.29 -2.76
CA VAL A 62 -3.75 5.81 -2.93
C VAL A 62 -3.76 6.82 -4.06
N ASN A 63 -3.80 8.10 -3.70
CA ASN A 63 -3.83 9.22 -4.61
C ASN A 63 -3.09 10.41 -3.96
N CYS A 64 -2.39 11.22 -4.76
CA CYS A 64 -1.73 12.43 -4.27
C CYS A 64 -2.68 13.41 -3.55
N LYS A 65 -3.98 13.39 -3.85
CA LYS A 65 -4.98 14.20 -3.13
C LYS A 65 -5.23 13.72 -1.69
N ASN A 66 -4.91 12.46 -1.41
CA ASN A 66 -5.09 11.84 -0.10
C ASN A 66 -3.78 11.80 0.70
N THR A 67 -2.65 12.26 0.15
CA THR A 67 -1.41 12.40 0.93
C THR A 67 -1.54 13.55 1.93
N THR A 68 -1.09 13.35 3.16
CA THR A 68 -1.17 14.36 4.22
C THR A 68 0.20 14.59 4.87
N SER A 69 0.33 15.71 5.59
CA SER A 69 1.56 16.07 6.31
C SER A 69 1.91 15.03 7.36
N ALA A 70 3.17 14.63 7.40
CA ALA A 70 3.69 13.70 8.39
C ALA A 70 3.97 14.32 9.76
N ASN A 71 3.74 15.63 9.94
CA ASN A 71 3.83 16.34 11.23
C ASN A 71 5.11 16.01 12.04
N GLY A 72 6.26 15.94 11.37
CA GLY A 72 7.56 15.62 12.00
C GLY A 72 7.92 14.14 12.03
N GLU A 73 7.04 13.25 11.60
CA GLU A 73 7.35 11.83 11.39
C GLU A 73 8.07 11.64 10.04
N SER A 74 9.11 10.80 10.00
CA SER A 74 9.85 10.48 8.77
C SER A 74 9.15 9.40 7.94
N THR A 75 7.89 9.62 7.57
CA THR A 75 7.07 8.64 6.84
C THR A 75 6.03 9.31 5.93
N THR A 76 5.47 8.58 4.96
CA THR A 76 4.34 9.03 4.14
C THR A 76 3.03 8.64 4.78
N LEU A 77 2.12 9.61 4.90
CA LEU A 77 0.77 9.39 5.37
C LEU A 77 -0.22 9.60 4.23
N ILE A 78 -1.17 8.67 4.12
CA ILE A 78 -2.36 8.85 3.30
C ILE A 78 -3.59 8.84 4.21
N GLY A 79 -4.58 9.66 3.94
CA GLY A 79 -5.72 9.78 4.83
C GLY A 79 -6.95 10.37 4.18
N ASN A 80 -8.06 10.18 4.88
CA ASN A 80 -9.33 10.85 4.62
C ASN A 80 -9.84 11.48 5.93
N LYS A 81 -11.04 12.04 5.92
CA LYS A 81 -11.65 12.66 7.12
C LYS A 81 -11.83 11.71 8.31
N LYS A 82 -11.79 10.39 8.09
CA LYS A 82 -12.10 9.35 9.09
C LYS A 82 -10.86 8.65 9.64
N THR A 83 -9.82 8.44 8.83
CA THR A 83 -8.61 7.74 9.25
C THR A 83 -7.41 8.12 8.40
N THR A 84 -6.21 7.84 8.91
CA THR A 84 -4.94 7.90 8.20
C THR A 84 -4.29 6.53 8.16
N VAL A 85 -3.40 6.29 7.21
CA VAL A 85 -2.48 5.16 7.12
C VAL A 85 -1.07 5.71 7.08
N LYS A 86 -0.18 5.13 7.88
CA LYS A 86 1.23 5.54 7.95
C LYS A 86 2.14 4.48 7.34
N THR A 87 3.34 4.90 6.96
CA THR A 87 4.43 4.01 6.54
C THR A 87 4.17 3.28 5.25
N VAL A 88 3.46 3.95 4.33
CA VAL A 88 3.04 3.35 3.05
C VAL A 88 4.16 3.30 2.01
N GLU A 89 5.20 4.12 2.15
CA GLU A 89 6.23 4.39 1.15
C GLU A 89 6.96 3.14 0.64
N HIS A 90 7.43 2.25 1.52
CA HIS A 90 8.18 1.05 1.11
C HIS A 90 7.29 0.01 0.43
N LEU A 91 6.05 -0.15 0.91
CA LEU A 91 5.08 -1.02 0.26
C LEU A 91 4.70 -0.49 -1.12
N LEU A 92 4.40 0.80 -1.25
CA LEU A 92 4.09 1.43 -2.52
C LEU A 92 5.28 1.37 -3.49
N SER A 93 6.51 1.50 -2.99
CA SER A 93 7.73 1.30 -3.76
C SER A 93 7.81 -0.14 -4.31
N ALA A 94 7.58 -1.16 -3.48
CA ALA A 94 7.57 -2.55 -3.93
C ALA A 94 6.49 -2.83 -4.98
N LEU A 95 5.26 -2.33 -4.76
CA LEU A 95 4.16 -2.48 -5.71
C LEU A 95 4.49 -1.81 -7.05
N SER A 96 5.03 -0.59 -7.01
CA SER A 96 5.44 0.16 -8.20
C SER A 96 6.58 -0.54 -8.95
N GLY A 97 7.62 -1.00 -8.25
CA GLY A 97 8.74 -1.75 -8.85
C GLY A 97 8.31 -3.08 -9.47
N LEU A 98 7.28 -3.73 -8.90
CA LEU A 98 6.66 -4.92 -9.47
C LEU A 98 5.61 -4.61 -10.54
N GLY A 99 5.27 -3.34 -10.80
CA GLY A 99 4.24 -2.93 -11.75
C GLY A 99 2.81 -3.26 -11.31
N ILE A 100 2.57 -3.59 -10.04
CA ILE A 100 1.24 -3.84 -9.49
C ILE A 100 0.56 -2.48 -9.27
N ASN A 101 -0.56 -2.25 -9.96
CA ASN A 101 -1.31 -1.00 -9.91
C ASN A 101 -2.77 -1.17 -9.45
N ALA A 102 -3.20 -2.41 -9.17
CA ALA A 102 -4.52 -2.72 -8.65
C ALA A 102 -4.44 -3.69 -7.47
N CYS A 103 -4.74 -3.25 -6.24
CA CYS A 103 -4.89 -4.14 -5.08
C CYS A 103 -5.64 -3.47 -3.92
N GLU A 104 -6.24 -4.30 -3.05
CA GLU A 104 -6.78 -3.86 -1.76
C GLU A 104 -5.85 -4.28 -0.63
N ILE A 105 -5.50 -3.36 0.24
CA ILE A 105 -4.57 -3.58 1.36
C ILE A 105 -5.34 -3.40 2.65
N GLU A 106 -5.73 -4.49 3.29
CA GLU A 106 -6.40 -4.45 4.60
C GLU A 106 -5.37 -4.49 5.73
N LEU A 107 -5.48 -3.55 6.67
CA LEU A 107 -4.66 -3.47 7.88
C LEU A 107 -5.50 -3.81 9.11
N ILE A 108 -5.01 -4.77 9.90
CA ILE A 108 -5.68 -5.28 11.10
C ILE A 108 -4.72 -5.11 12.29
N GLY A 109 -5.23 -4.51 13.36
CA GLY A 109 -4.48 -4.27 14.61
C GLY A 109 -3.92 -2.84 14.74
N SER A 110 -3.47 -2.25 13.63
CA SER A 110 -3.15 -0.82 13.55
C SER A 110 -3.39 -0.26 12.15
N ASN A 111 -3.29 1.06 12.01
CA ASN A 111 -3.35 1.77 10.74
C ASN A 111 -1.96 2.04 10.14
N GLN A 112 -0.94 1.27 10.51
CA GLN A 112 0.41 1.41 9.96
C GLN A 112 0.79 0.16 9.18
N VAL A 113 1.43 0.33 8.04
CA VAL A 113 2.02 -0.80 7.31
C VAL A 113 3.11 -1.43 8.19
N PRO A 114 3.12 -2.77 8.37
CA PRO A 114 4.16 -3.42 9.14
C PRO A 114 5.51 -3.25 8.45
N VAL A 115 6.54 -2.84 9.19
CA VAL A 115 7.91 -2.66 8.67
C VAL A 115 8.82 -3.68 9.37
N PRO A 116 8.83 -4.94 8.92
CA PRO A 116 9.67 -5.98 9.50
C PRO A 116 11.16 -5.73 9.26
N ASP A 117 11.52 -5.06 8.16
CA ASP A 117 12.85 -4.56 7.82
C ASP A 117 12.69 -3.14 7.24
N THR A 118 13.67 -2.25 7.42
CA THR A 118 13.56 -0.84 7.01
C THR A 118 13.67 -0.64 5.49
N SER A 119 13.22 -1.61 4.69
CA SER A 119 13.39 -1.67 3.23
C SER A 119 12.09 -2.12 2.52
N SER A 120 12.13 -2.19 1.19
CA SER A 120 11.05 -2.77 0.38
C SER A 120 11.29 -4.24 0.01
N GLU A 121 12.42 -4.83 0.43
CA GLU A 121 12.86 -6.16 0.04
C GLU A 121 11.87 -7.25 0.48
N ILE A 122 11.43 -7.22 1.75
CA ILE A 122 10.48 -8.21 2.26
C ILE A 122 9.16 -8.17 1.46
N PHE A 123 8.66 -6.99 1.13
CA PHE A 123 7.45 -6.87 0.30
C PHE A 123 7.69 -7.42 -1.11
N THR A 124 8.81 -7.04 -1.73
CA THR A 124 9.17 -7.48 -3.08
C THR A 124 9.27 -9.00 -3.15
N ASN A 125 10.02 -9.62 -2.24
CA ASN A 125 10.21 -11.06 -2.17
C ASN A 125 8.89 -11.81 -1.90
N LYS A 126 8.00 -11.25 -1.08
CA LYS A 126 6.69 -11.86 -0.82
C LYS A 126 5.73 -11.74 -1.99
N LEU A 127 5.77 -10.63 -2.74
CA LEU A 127 4.81 -10.35 -3.81
C LEU A 127 5.24 -10.90 -5.16
N ILE A 128 6.54 -11.01 -5.44
CA ILE A 128 7.07 -11.41 -6.76
C ILE A 128 6.55 -12.79 -7.21
N ILE A 129 6.40 -13.74 -6.29
CA ILE A 129 5.90 -15.10 -6.60
C ILE A 129 4.37 -15.13 -6.87
N TYR A 130 3.68 -14.02 -6.62
CA TYR A 130 2.23 -13.86 -6.79
C TYR A 130 1.88 -12.93 -7.96
N LYS A 131 2.87 -12.36 -8.65
CA LYS A 131 2.67 -11.45 -9.77
C LYS A 131 2.12 -12.18 -11.01
N ILE A 132 1.22 -11.53 -11.74
CA ILE A 132 0.75 -11.94 -13.08
C ILE A 132 1.73 -11.44 -14.13
#